data_AF-A0A946TZ50-F1
#
_entry.id   AF-A0A946TZ50-F1
#
_cell.length_a   1.000
_cell.length_b   1.000
_cell.length_c   1.000
_cell.angle_alpha   90.00
_cell.angle_beta   90.00
_cell.angle_gamma   90.00
#
_symmetry.space_group_name_H-M   'P 1'
#
loop_
_entity.id
_entity.type
_entity.pdbx_description
1 polymer ?
#
loop_
_entity_poly.entity_id
_entity_poly.type
_entity_poly.pdbx_seq_one_letter_code
_entity_poly.pdbx_strand_id
1 'polypeptide(L)'
;MILAWVDVRPFLFVLGIPVIMLLTFLGCALVKSKVRRLKVSIITLTLYVLLFGFFFYGPFIGQTRTREYMMSWEIKSPHERAETKVPEVIFYFMEFPEHYIGYHSSDLADHIKKNGTEEVKVLIEITSDYGKVRGYSVLEIAGAKSWSKELSYGGNSGSPQRSPWD
;
A
#
# COMPACT_ATOMS: atom_id res chain seq x y z
N MET A 1 5.12 -2.73 -6.86
CA MET A 1 5.72 -1.38 -7.04
C MET A 1 5.82 -0.72 -5.68
N ILE A 2 7.03 -0.46 -5.18
CA ILE A 2 7.23 0.32 -3.95
C ILE A 2 7.42 1.76 -4.42
N LEU A 3 6.34 2.54 -4.47
CA LEU A 3 6.49 4.00 -4.45
C LEU A 3 7.27 4.29 -3.16
N ALA A 4 8.41 4.98 -3.24
CA ALA A 4 9.14 5.45 -2.07
C ALA A 4 8.27 6.50 -1.37
N TRP A 5 7.29 6.03 -0.60
CA TRP A 5 6.42 6.84 0.21
C TRP A 5 7.26 7.33 1.38
N VAL A 6 7.64 8.61 1.34
CA VAL A 6 8.30 9.24 2.49
C VAL A 6 7.34 9.14 3.65
N ASP A 7 7.74 8.42 4.70
CA ASP A 7 6.92 8.32 5.89
C ASP A 7 6.83 9.71 6.55
N VAL A 8 5.68 10.36 6.38
CA VAL A 8 5.44 11.71 6.90
C VAL A 8 5.12 11.71 8.40
N ARG A 9 4.81 10.55 8.99
CA ARG A 9 4.37 10.44 10.39
C ARG A 9 5.39 10.99 11.39
N PRO A 10 6.70 10.73 11.27
CA PRO A 10 7.69 11.31 12.17
C PRO A 10 7.72 12.84 12.11
N PHE A 11 7.58 13.42 10.92
CA PHE A 11 7.55 14.88 10.74
C PHE A 11 6.30 15.50 11.37
N LEU A 12 5.13 14.89 11.13
CA LEU A 12 3.86 15.30 11.77
C LEU A 12 3.95 15.21 13.29
N PHE A 13 4.59 14.16 13.81
CA PHE A 13 4.77 13.99 15.25
C PHE A 13 5.60 15.14 15.85
N VAL A 14 6.77 15.41 15.28
CA VAL A 14 7.70 16.43 15.78
C VAL A 14 7.11 17.84 15.66
N LEU A 15 6.49 18.17 14.53
CA LEU A 15 5.85 19.47 14.33
C LEU A 15 4.59 19.67 15.17
N GLY A 16 3.88 18.59 15.53
CA GLY A 16 2.69 18.68 16.37
C GLY A 16 2.99 19.02 17.83
N ILE A 17 4.16 18.66 18.36
CA ILE A 17 4.56 18.96 19.75
C ILE A 17 4.56 20.48 20.03
N PRO A 18 5.27 21.35 19.29
CA PRO A 18 5.25 22.78 19.56
C PRO A 18 3.87 23.40 19.36
N VAL A 19 3.07 22.91 18.40
CA VAL A 19 1.70 23.38 18.17
C VAL A 19 0.81 23.08 19.38
N ILE A 20 0.83 21.84 19.89
CA ILE A 20 0.05 21.45 21.07
C ILE A 20 0.53 22.19 22.32
N MET A 21 1.84 22.37 22.49
CA MET A 21 2.37 23.15 23.61
C MET A 21 1.94 24.61 23.55
N LEU A 22 1.95 25.24 22.37
CA LEU A 22 1.47 26.61 22.16
C LEU A 22 -0.03 26.73 22.48
N LEU A 23 -0.86 25.84 21.96
CA LEU A 23 -2.30 25.82 22.24
C LEU A 23 -2.59 25.66 23.73
N THR A 24 -1.86 24.75 24.38
CA THR A 24 -1.98 24.52 25.83
C THR A 24 -1.58 25.76 26.62
N PHE A 25 -0.49 26.42 26.22
CA PHE A 25 -0.03 27.65 26.84
C PHE A 25 -1.05 28.79 26.69
N LEU A 26 -1.61 28.98 25.49
CA LEU A 26 -2.65 29.98 25.22
C LEU A 26 -3.92 29.72 26.05
N GLY A 27 -4.41 28.48 26.09
CA GLY A 27 -5.57 28.12 26.92
C GLY A 27 -5.31 28.35 28.41
N CYS A 28 -4.11 28.01 28.89
CA CYS A 28 -3.69 28.27 30.27
C CYS A 28 -3.48 29.75 30.60
N ALA A 29 -3.13 30.58 29.60
CA ALA A 29 -3.00 32.02 29.75
C ALA A 29 -4.37 32.66 30.04
N LEU A 30 -5.42 32.22 29.36
CA LEU A 30 -6.80 32.66 29.57
C LEU A 30 -7.30 32.34 30.98
N VAL A 31 -6.94 31.18 31.53
CA VAL A 31 -7.41 30.71 32.85
C VAL A 31 -6.62 31.31 34.03
N LYS A 32 -5.59 32.15 33.77
CA LYS A 32 -4.78 32.88 34.79
C LYS A 32 -4.20 32.05 35.96
N SER A 33 -4.07 30.73 35.82
CA SER A 33 -3.48 29.86 36.86
C SER A 33 -2.10 29.35 36.43
N LYS A 34 -1.05 29.59 37.24
CA LYS A 34 0.36 29.28 36.91
C LYS A 34 0.78 27.85 37.28
N VAL A 35 0.35 27.36 38.45
CA VAL A 35 0.63 25.98 38.94
C VAL A 35 -0.15 24.93 38.13
N ARG A 36 -1.32 25.31 37.61
CA ARG A 36 -2.13 24.44 36.73
C ARG A 36 -1.50 24.25 35.35
N ARG A 37 -0.63 25.16 34.88
CA ARG A 37 -0.05 25.11 33.53
C ARG A 37 0.84 23.90 33.32
N LEU A 38 1.77 23.64 34.23
CA LEU A 38 2.71 22.52 34.09
C LEU A 38 1.97 21.18 34.07
N LYS A 39 1.02 20.98 34.99
CA LYS A 39 0.20 19.77 35.04
C LYS A 39 -0.62 19.57 33.75
N VAL A 40 -1.25 20.64 33.25
CA VAL A 40 -2.03 20.59 32.00
C VAL A 40 -1.13 20.34 30.80
N SER A 41 0.06 20.96 30.72
CA SER A 41 1.04 20.69 29.65
C SER A 41 1.48 19.23 29.62
N ILE A 42 1.79 18.64 30.78
CA ILE A 42 2.17 17.22 30.85
C ILE A 42 1.01 16.33 30.38
N ILE A 43 -0.20 16.53 30.92
CA ILE A 43 -1.38 15.74 30.53
C ILE A 43 -1.65 15.86 29.03
N THR A 44 -1.58 17.07 28.47
CA THR A 44 -1.86 17.30 27.04
C THR A 44 -0.79 16.65 26.17
N LEU A 45 0.49 16.74 26.55
CA LEU A 45 1.56 16.06 25.83
C LEU A 45 1.41 14.53 25.90
N THR A 46 1.11 13.98 27.08
CA THR A 46 0.86 12.54 27.23
C THR A 46 -0.33 12.09 26.38
N LEU A 47 -1.44 12.84 26.40
CA LEU A 47 -2.61 12.55 25.58
C LEU A 47 -2.27 12.63 24.08
N TYR A 48 -1.52 13.64 23.66
CA TYR A 48 -1.04 13.77 22.29
C TYR A 48 -0.23 12.55 21.85
N VAL A 49 0.75 12.12 22.65
CA VAL A 49 1.59 10.95 22.33
C VAL A 49 0.74 9.69 22.24
N LEU A 50 -0.18 9.46 23.19
CA LEU A 50 -1.05 8.29 23.19
C LEU A 50 -1.98 8.27 21.98
N LEU A 51 -2.65 9.39 21.68
CA LEU A 51 -3.52 9.49 20.52
C LEU A 51 -2.74 9.36 19.22
N PHE A 52 -1.58 10.01 19.11
CA PHE A 52 -0.75 9.91 17.91
C PHE A 52 -0.27 8.47 17.68
N GLY A 53 0.21 7.80 18.74
CA GLY A 53 0.60 6.39 18.66
C GLY A 53 -0.56 5.50 18.24
N PHE A 54 -1.72 5.64 18.90
CA PHE A 54 -2.92 4.87 18.56
C PHE A 54 -3.38 5.12 17.12
N PHE A 55 -3.38 6.37 16.66
CA PHE A 55 -3.92 6.69 15.33
C PHE A 55 -2.94 6.43 14.18
N PHE A 56 -1.62 6.53 14.39
CA PHE A 56 -0.65 6.43 13.28
C PHE A 56 0.19 5.15 13.31
N TYR A 57 0.15 4.40 14.42
CA TYR A 57 0.87 3.14 14.63
C TYR A 57 0.04 2.07 15.35
N GLY A 58 -1.25 2.32 15.58
CA GLY A 58 -2.14 1.40 16.28
C GLY A 58 -2.67 0.26 15.41
N PRO A 59 -3.67 -0.48 15.91
CA PRO A 59 -4.08 -1.76 15.35
C PRO A 59 -4.77 -1.68 13.98
N PHE A 60 -5.09 -0.47 13.51
CA PHE A 60 -5.76 -0.23 12.24
C PHE A 60 -4.80 0.09 11.09
N ILE A 61 -3.49 0.19 11.35
CA ILE A 61 -2.47 0.46 10.35
C ILE A 61 -1.80 -0.86 9.93
N GLY A 62 -1.60 -1.05 8.63
CA GLY A 62 -0.88 -2.19 8.06
C GLY A 62 -1.65 -3.50 8.16
N GLN A 63 -2.98 -3.45 8.22
CA GLN A 63 -3.79 -4.66 8.23
C GLN A 63 -3.67 -5.37 6.89
N THR A 64 -3.24 -6.63 6.90
CA THR A 64 -3.10 -7.45 5.70
C THR A 64 -4.26 -8.41 5.58
N ARG A 65 -4.78 -8.54 4.35
CA ARG A 65 -5.73 -9.60 3.97
C ARG A 65 -5.23 -10.28 2.71
N THR A 66 -5.32 -11.60 2.66
CA THR A 66 -4.96 -12.35 1.46
C THR A 66 -6.22 -12.71 0.69
N ARG A 67 -6.19 -12.52 -0.63
CA ARG A 67 -7.29 -12.88 -1.52
C ARG A 67 -6.76 -13.58 -2.76
N GLU A 68 -7.48 -14.62 -3.18
CA GLU A 68 -7.23 -15.32 -4.43
C GLU A 68 -8.07 -14.68 -5.54
N TYR A 69 -7.46 -14.50 -6.70
CA TYR A 69 -8.12 -14.05 -7.91
C TYR A 69 -7.85 -15.02 -9.04
N MET A 70 -8.90 -15.32 -9.81
CA MET A 70 -8.76 -15.93 -11.13
C MET A 70 -8.44 -14.84 -12.14
N MET A 71 -7.37 -15.06 -12.91
CA MET A 71 -6.88 -14.11 -13.90
C MET A 71 -6.62 -14.82 -15.23
N SER A 72 -6.98 -14.17 -16.33
CA SER A 72 -6.46 -14.54 -17.64
C SER A 72 -5.09 -13.91 -17.84
N TRP A 73 -4.30 -14.42 -18.77
CA TRP A 73 -2.94 -13.94 -18.99
C TRP A 73 -2.59 -13.80 -20.47
N GLU A 74 -1.64 -12.92 -20.74
CA GLU A 74 -1.08 -12.67 -22.07
C GLU A 74 0.44 -12.49 -21.94
N ILE A 75 1.20 -13.06 -22.88
CA ILE A 75 2.64 -12.83 -22.97
C ILE A 75 2.91 -12.00 -24.23
N LYS A 76 3.49 -10.82 -24.04
CA LYS A 76 3.95 -9.96 -25.12
C LYS A 76 5.45 -10.09 -25.30
N SER A 77 5.87 -10.29 -26.54
CA SER A 77 7.28 -10.25 -26.90
C SER A 77 7.86 -8.86 -26.63
N PRO A 78 9.14 -8.75 -26.22
CA PRO A 78 9.77 -7.46 -26.02
C PRO A 78 9.72 -6.66 -27.33
N HIS A 79 9.26 -5.41 -27.27
CA HIS A 79 9.36 -4.53 -28.43
C HIS A 79 10.83 -4.21 -28.73
N GLU A 80 11.20 -4.10 -30.00
CA GLU A 80 12.59 -3.77 -30.41
C GLU A 80 13.12 -2.46 -29.80
N ARG A 81 12.22 -1.54 -29.43
CA ARG A 81 12.51 -0.25 -28.79
C ARG A 81 12.21 -0.21 -27.29
N ALA A 82 11.84 -1.33 -26.66
CA ALA A 82 11.60 -1.38 -25.23
C ALA A 82 12.90 -1.22 -24.44
N GLU A 83 12.83 -0.53 -23.31
CA GLU A 83 13.95 -0.44 -22.35
C GLU A 83 14.34 -1.83 -21.83
N THR A 84 13.35 -2.71 -21.65
CA THR A 84 13.53 -4.07 -21.17
C THR A 84 13.49 -5.06 -22.34
N LYS A 85 14.51 -5.93 -22.43
CA LYS A 85 14.60 -6.97 -23.46
C LYS A 85 14.00 -8.31 -23.05
N VAL A 86 13.32 -8.33 -21.90
CA VAL A 86 12.62 -9.51 -21.37
C VAL A 86 11.13 -9.46 -21.73
N PRO A 87 10.46 -10.62 -21.90
CA PRO A 87 9.04 -10.65 -22.22
C PRO A 87 8.20 -10.02 -21.12
N GLU A 88 7.08 -9.45 -21.52
CA GLU A 88 6.07 -8.88 -20.64
C GLU A 88 4.94 -9.88 -20.46
N VAL A 89 4.59 -10.16 -19.20
CA VAL A 89 3.49 -11.05 -18.82
C VAL A 89 2.43 -10.21 -18.12
N ILE A 90 1.23 -10.15 -18.70
CA ILE A 90 0.11 -9.35 -18.20
C ILE A 90 -0.97 -10.30 -17.70
N PHE A 91 -1.45 -10.05 -16.49
CA PHE A 91 -2.56 -10.77 -15.88
C PHE A 91 -3.76 -9.84 -15.76
N TYR A 92 -4.91 -10.24 -16.30
CA TYR A 92 -6.15 -9.48 -16.29
C TYR A 92 -7.12 -10.08 -15.27
N PHE A 93 -7.71 -9.25 -14.42
CA PHE A 93 -8.68 -9.71 -13.43
C PHE A 93 -10.00 -10.08 -14.12
N MET A 94 -10.50 -11.29 -13.85
CA MET A 94 -11.78 -11.74 -14.42
C MET A 94 -12.99 -11.08 -13.74
N GLU A 95 -12.99 -11.05 -12.40
CA GLU A 95 -14.09 -10.43 -11.62
C GLU A 95 -14.08 -8.89 -11.68
N PHE A 96 -12.92 -8.32 -12.04
CA PHE A 96 -12.69 -6.87 -12.10
C PHE A 96 -12.17 -6.53 -13.49
N PRO A 97 -13.02 -6.61 -14.52
CA PRO A 97 -12.61 -6.27 -15.88
C PRO A 97 -12.00 -4.87 -15.90
N GLU A 98 -11.08 -4.65 -16.85
CA GLU A 98 -10.27 -3.44 -16.98
C GLU A 98 -9.10 -3.32 -15.99
N HIS A 99 -9.00 -4.14 -14.93
CA HIS A 99 -7.82 -4.16 -14.08
C HIS A 99 -6.79 -5.19 -14.57
N TYR A 100 -5.51 -4.85 -14.43
CA TYR A 100 -4.42 -5.76 -14.77
C TYR A 100 -3.16 -5.54 -13.93
N ILE A 101 -2.31 -6.57 -13.87
CA ILE A 101 -0.97 -6.52 -13.28
C ILE A 101 0.01 -7.05 -14.34
N GLY A 102 1.10 -6.33 -14.58
CA GLY A 102 2.13 -6.72 -15.53
C GLY A 102 3.49 -6.92 -14.88
N TYR A 103 4.28 -7.82 -15.47
CA TYR A 103 5.64 -8.15 -15.08
C TYR A 103 6.54 -8.26 -16.31
N HIS A 104 7.73 -7.68 -16.24
CA HIS A 104 8.81 -7.94 -17.20
C HIS A 104 9.70 -9.04 -16.63
N SER A 105 9.53 -10.28 -17.13
CA SER A 105 10.16 -11.49 -16.57
C SER A 105 10.17 -12.66 -17.55
N SER A 106 11.37 -13.14 -17.90
CA SER A 106 11.53 -14.41 -18.65
C SER A 106 11.10 -15.62 -17.82
N ASP A 107 11.52 -15.67 -16.55
CA ASP A 107 11.21 -16.78 -15.64
C ASP A 107 9.70 -17.00 -15.50
N LEU A 108 8.94 -15.90 -15.33
CA LEU A 108 7.50 -15.97 -15.19
C LEU A 108 6.83 -16.35 -16.51
N ALA A 109 7.31 -15.83 -17.64
CA ALA A 109 6.80 -16.19 -18.96
C ALA A 109 6.97 -17.70 -19.22
N ASP A 110 8.14 -18.26 -18.90
CA ASP A 110 8.42 -19.68 -19.07
C ASP A 110 7.59 -20.55 -18.12
N HIS A 111 7.42 -20.11 -16.87
CA HIS A 111 6.55 -20.80 -15.90
C HIS A 111 5.10 -20.87 -16.39
N ILE A 112 4.56 -19.75 -16.88
CA ILE A 112 3.19 -19.66 -17.37
C ILE A 112 3.02 -20.47 -18.67
N LYS A 113 3.98 -20.44 -19.59
CA LYS A 113 3.93 -21.30 -20.80
C LYS A 113 3.90 -22.79 -20.47
N LYS A 114 4.62 -23.20 -19.42
CA LYS A 114 4.74 -24.62 -19.05
C LYS A 114 3.57 -25.12 -18.20
N ASN A 115 3.11 -24.30 -17.26
CA ASN A 115 2.20 -24.72 -16.20
C ASN A 115 0.87 -23.95 -16.20
N GLY A 116 0.76 -22.87 -16.97
CA GLY A 116 -0.43 -22.03 -17.03
C GLY A 116 -1.55 -22.72 -17.81
N THR A 117 -2.71 -22.83 -17.18
CA THR A 117 -3.99 -23.06 -17.84
C THR A 117 -4.51 -21.75 -18.45
N GLU A 118 -5.61 -21.78 -19.21
CA GLU A 118 -6.23 -20.57 -19.81
C GLU A 118 -6.46 -19.47 -18.78
N GLU A 119 -6.83 -19.87 -17.56
CA GLU A 119 -6.94 -19.01 -16.39
C GLU A 119 -5.97 -19.48 -15.31
N VAL A 120 -5.36 -18.54 -14.60
CA VAL A 120 -4.42 -18.82 -13.52
C VAL A 120 -4.91 -18.22 -12.22
N LYS A 121 -4.63 -18.94 -11.13
CA LYS A 121 -4.89 -18.45 -9.79
C LYS A 121 -3.73 -17.57 -9.32
N VAL A 122 -4.06 -16.39 -8.82
CA VAL A 122 -3.09 -15.42 -8.30
C VAL A 122 -3.46 -15.08 -6.86
N LEU A 123 -2.50 -15.24 -5.95
CA LEU A 123 -2.64 -14.92 -4.53
C LEU A 123 -2.08 -13.52 -4.27
N ILE A 124 -2.93 -12.62 -3.79
CA ILE A 124 -2.56 -11.23 -3.52
C ILE A 124 -2.78 -10.91 -2.04
N GLU A 125 -1.75 -10.35 -1.41
CA GLU A 125 -1.86 -9.68 -0.12
C GLU A 125 -2.21 -8.22 -0.34
N ILE A 126 -3.29 -7.77 0.30
CA ILE A 126 -3.76 -6.39 0.27
C ILE A 126 -3.47 -5.79 1.65
N THR A 127 -2.74 -4.69 1.68
CA THR A 127 -2.47 -3.92 2.90
C THR A 127 -3.43 -2.74 2.99
N SER A 128 -4.04 -2.54 4.15
CA SER A 128 -4.97 -1.46 4.42
C SER A 128 -4.65 -0.71 5.71
N ASP A 129 -4.97 0.58 5.71
CA ASP A 129 -4.89 1.47 6.84
C ASP A 129 -6.31 2.02 7.08
N TYR A 130 -6.88 1.84 8.27
CA TYR A 130 -8.26 2.26 8.58
C TYR A 130 -9.33 1.71 7.62
N GLY A 131 -9.15 0.47 7.15
CA GLY A 131 -10.04 -0.15 6.17
C GLY A 131 -9.92 0.43 4.76
N LYS A 132 -9.02 1.39 4.51
CA LYS A 132 -8.69 1.90 3.18
C LYS A 132 -7.45 1.19 2.65
N VAL A 133 -7.49 0.73 1.40
CA VAL A 133 -6.32 0.06 0.81
C VAL A 133 -5.18 1.04 0.60
N ARG A 134 -4.00 0.64 1.09
CA ARG A 134 -2.72 1.33 0.92
C ARG A 134 -1.93 0.78 -0.25
N GLY A 135 -2.04 -0.52 -0.51
CA GLY A 135 -1.34 -1.19 -1.58
C GLY A 135 -1.53 -2.69 -1.54
N TYR A 136 -0.84 -3.38 -2.45
CA TYR A 136 -0.90 -4.83 -2.55
C TYR A 136 0.46 -5.42 -2.94
N SER A 137 0.64 -6.70 -2.63
CA SER A 137 1.77 -7.53 -3.03
C SER A 137 1.26 -8.84 -3.59
N VAL A 138 1.76 -9.24 -4.76
CA VAL A 138 1.44 -10.55 -5.32
C VAL A 138 2.38 -11.58 -4.69
N LEU A 139 1.78 -12.54 -3.99
CA LEU A 139 2.48 -13.58 -3.25
C LEU A 139 2.72 -14.83 -4.09
N GLU A 140 1.77 -15.16 -4.98
CA GLU A 140 1.84 -16.36 -5.79
C GLU A 140 1.12 -16.17 -7.12
N ILE A 141 1.68 -16.71 -8.21
CA ILE A 141 1.06 -16.77 -9.53
C ILE A 141 1.18 -18.20 -10.03
N ALA A 142 0.05 -18.88 -10.24
CA ALA A 142 0.01 -20.25 -10.76
C ALA A 142 0.97 -21.21 -10.03
N GLY A 143 1.04 -21.14 -8.70
CA GLY A 143 1.96 -21.95 -7.89
C GLY A 143 3.39 -21.41 -7.74
N ALA A 144 3.79 -20.41 -8.53
CA ALA A 144 5.11 -19.76 -8.39
C ALA A 144 5.06 -18.67 -7.33
N LYS A 145 5.92 -18.78 -6.30
CA LYS A 145 6.00 -17.84 -5.16
C LYS A 145 7.07 -16.77 -5.30
N SER A 146 8.00 -16.96 -6.24
CA SER A 146 9.08 -16.03 -6.53
C SER A 146 9.50 -16.18 -7.99
N TRP A 147 9.87 -15.07 -8.60
CA TRP A 147 10.34 -15.00 -9.98
C TRP A 147 11.24 -13.77 -10.13
N SER A 148 12.25 -13.87 -10.99
CA SER A 148 13.04 -12.70 -11.37
C SER A 148 12.14 -11.70 -12.10
N LYS A 149 12.22 -10.42 -11.76
CA LYS A 149 11.47 -9.37 -12.47
C LYS A 149 12.30 -8.10 -12.53
N GLU A 150 12.41 -7.53 -13.72
CA GLU A 150 13.05 -6.22 -13.91
C GLU A 150 12.09 -5.12 -13.47
N LEU A 151 10.81 -5.27 -13.83
CA LEU A 151 9.78 -4.30 -13.54
C LEU A 151 8.43 -4.98 -13.30
N SER A 152 7.61 -4.34 -12.46
CA SER A 152 6.23 -4.75 -12.22
C SER A 152 5.35 -3.52 -12.11
N TYR A 153 4.15 -3.58 -12.67
CA TYR A 153 3.18 -2.51 -12.63
C TYR A 153 1.76 -3.07 -12.42
N GLY A 154 0.87 -2.22 -11.93
CA GLY A 154 -0.57 -2.45 -11.95
C GLY A 154 -1.24 -1.29 -12.66
N GLY A 155 -2.34 -1.56 -13.33
CA GLY A 155 -3.05 -0.54 -14.10
C GLY A 155 -4.52 -0.85 -14.23
N ASN A 156 -5.25 0.14 -14.73
CA ASN A 156 -6.59 0.00 -15.22
C ASN A 156 -6.67 0.54 -16.64
N SER A 157 -7.53 -0.05 -17.47
CA SER A 157 -8.01 0.57 -18.69
C SER A 157 -9.30 1.33 -18.38
N GLY A 158 -9.57 2.43 -19.08
CA GLY A 158 -10.86 3.12 -18.97
C GLY A 158 -11.16 3.73 -17.58
N SER A 159 -12.35 3.44 -17.06
CA SER A 159 -12.89 4.04 -15.83
C SER A 159 -13.76 3.02 -15.08
N PRO A 160 -13.12 2.00 -14.47
CA PRO A 160 -13.84 0.87 -13.91
C PRO A 160 -14.70 1.28 -12.72
N GLN A 161 -15.89 0.69 -12.62
CA GLN A 161 -16.85 0.98 -11.54
C GLN A 161 -16.50 0.31 -10.21
N ARG A 162 -15.69 -0.75 -10.24
CA ARG A 162 -15.30 -1.55 -9.06
C ARG A 162 -13.82 -1.83 -9.10
N SER A 163 -13.18 -1.89 -7.93
CA SER A 163 -11.76 -2.18 -7.80
C SER A 163 -11.54 -3.55 -7.14
N PRO A 164 -10.54 -4.34 -7.59
CA PRO A 164 -10.14 -5.58 -6.91
C PRO A 164 -9.58 -5.33 -5.50
N TRP A 165 -9.41 -4.05 -5.13
CA TRP A 165 -8.91 -3.65 -3.84
C TRP A 165 -10.03 -3.33 -2.84
N ASP A 166 -11.27 -3.15 -3.30
CA ASP A 166 -12.42 -2.85 -2.43
C ASP A 166 -12.81 -4.07 -1.57
#